data_AF-N2A615-F1
#
_entry.id   AF-N2A615-F1
#
_cell.length_a   1.000
_cell.length_b   1.000
_cell.length_c   1.000
_cell.angle_alpha   90.00
_cell.angle_beta   90.00
_cell.angle_gamma   90.00
#
_symmetry.space_group_name_H-M   'P 1'
#
loop_
_entity.id
_entity.type
_entity.pdbx_description
1 polymer ?
#
loop_
_entity_poly.entity_id
_entity_poly.type
_entity_poly.pdbx_seq_one_letter_code
_entity_poly.pdbx_strand_id
1 'polypeptide(L)'
;MKAKKLAKKLAAVVCCFSCIMGLHVETMAMETEYIAVTPEIQEGITAYVIDENGQKEALDCEVSLKKSVSNARAAGDWYTLEVKASNVKDSYDDITQEGIQLSGRISWIDNLGIPNILTSVSGRFENTSKIKSAYYQYGTLGEYFSSKNMDLSRTNSFLESLWKEGAGFRLELSARTKDDKKISLTVKTSIFD
;
A
#
# COMPACT_ATOMS: atom_id res chain seq x y z
N MET A 1 23.21 -21.65 20.06
CA MET A 1 22.42 -20.53 20.60
C MET A 1 21.21 -20.35 19.70
N LYS A 2 19.99 -20.61 20.19
CA LYS A 2 18.77 -20.78 19.38
C LYS A 2 18.18 -19.41 18.99
N ALA A 3 17.98 -19.19 17.68
CA ALA A 3 17.30 -18.02 17.12
C ALA A 3 15.82 -18.02 17.55
N LYS A 4 15.39 -17.00 18.31
CA LYS A 4 13.98 -16.76 18.59
C LYS A 4 13.41 -15.85 17.49
N LYS A 5 12.62 -16.45 16.60
CA LYS A 5 11.68 -15.75 15.70
C LYS A 5 10.68 -14.98 16.58
N LEU A 6 10.73 -13.65 16.55
CA LEU A 6 9.74 -12.78 17.18
C LEU A 6 8.61 -12.54 16.18
N ALA A 7 7.53 -13.32 16.29
CA ALA A 7 6.25 -12.97 15.68
C ALA A 7 5.58 -11.91 16.56
N LYS A 8 5.52 -10.65 16.10
CA LYS A 8 4.75 -9.59 16.77
C LYS A 8 3.34 -9.57 16.19
N LYS A 9 2.35 -9.74 17.07
CA LYS A 9 0.92 -9.78 16.75
C LYS A 9 0.39 -8.35 16.59
N LEU A 10 -0.29 -8.08 15.48
CA LEU A 10 -1.17 -6.92 15.33
C LEU A 10 -2.39 -7.16 16.24
N ALA A 11 -2.59 -6.31 17.25
CA ALA A 11 -3.76 -6.40 18.13
C ALA A 11 -4.91 -5.59 17.50
N ALA A 12 -5.66 -6.21 16.59
CA ALA A 12 -6.95 -5.71 16.18
C ALA A 12 -8.00 -6.11 17.24
N VAL A 13 -8.68 -5.12 17.84
CA VAL A 13 -9.79 -5.36 18.74
C VAL A 13 -11.00 -5.77 17.89
N VAL A 14 -11.27 -7.07 17.84
CA VAL A 14 -12.47 -7.65 17.23
C VAL A 14 -13.59 -7.65 18.27
N CYS A 15 -14.65 -6.87 18.02
CA CYS A 15 -15.89 -6.98 18.78
C CYS A 15 -16.78 -8.04 18.10
N CYS A 16 -16.95 -9.19 18.76
CA CYS A 16 -17.86 -10.26 18.34
C CYS A 16 -19.33 -9.82 18.44
N PHE A 17 -20.13 -10.14 17.42
CA PHE A 17 -21.49 -10.65 17.62
C PHE A 17 -21.82 -11.70 16.54
N SER A 18 -22.18 -12.89 17.03
CA SER A 18 -22.56 -14.10 16.31
C SER A 18 -23.94 -14.01 15.65
N CYS A 19 -24.11 -14.53 14.43
CA CYS A 19 -24.92 -15.73 14.14
C CYS A 19 -25.11 -16.00 12.63
N ILE A 20 -25.15 -17.29 12.33
CA ILE A 20 -25.33 -17.98 11.04
C ILE A 20 -26.76 -17.80 10.52
N MET A 21 -26.94 -17.66 9.20
CA MET A 21 -27.88 -18.42 8.34
C MET A 21 -27.71 -17.93 6.89
N GLY A 22 -27.47 -18.86 5.98
CA GLY A 22 -27.40 -18.56 4.54
C GLY A 22 -28.79 -18.30 3.98
N LEU A 23 -28.89 -17.27 3.12
CA LEU A 23 -29.95 -17.09 2.14
C LEU A 23 -29.38 -16.24 1.00
N HIS A 24 -29.66 -16.65 -0.24
CA HIS A 24 -29.37 -15.90 -1.45
C HIS A 24 -29.86 -14.46 -1.30
N VAL A 25 -28.98 -13.47 -1.49
CA VAL A 25 -29.38 -12.08 -1.62
C VAL A 25 -28.94 -11.60 -3.00
N GLU A 26 -29.94 -11.28 -3.81
CA GLU A 26 -29.80 -10.50 -5.02
C GLU A 26 -28.95 -9.27 -4.71
N THR A 27 -27.87 -9.06 -5.47
CA THR A 27 -26.99 -7.90 -5.35
C THR A 27 -27.77 -6.63 -5.70
N MET A 28 -28.42 -6.04 -4.70
CA MET A 28 -28.97 -4.69 -4.80
C MET A 28 -27.84 -3.70 -4.59
N ALA A 29 -27.75 -2.70 -5.47
CA ALA A 29 -26.79 -1.62 -5.35
C ALA A 29 -27.00 -0.90 -4.01
N MET A 30 -25.99 -0.93 -3.14
CA MET A 30 -25.95 -0.16 -1.91
C MET A 30 -25.54 1.28 -2.25
N GLU A 31 -26.37 2.25 -1.91
CA GLU A 31 -25.97 3.66 -1.95
C GLU A 31 -25.04 3.95 -0.78
N THR A 32 -23.92 4.64 -1.04
CA THR A 32 -22.94 5.01 -0.02
C THR A 32 -22.90 6.53 0.13
N GLU A 33 -23.07 7.01 1.35
CA GLU A 33 -23.01 8.42 1.72
C GLU A 33 -21.87 8.65 2.72
N TYR A 34 -21.09 9.72 2.54
CA TYR A 34 -20.12 10.16 3.54
C TYR A 34 -20.79 11.11 4.52
N ILE A 35 -20.64 10.82 5.81
CA ILE A 35 -21.24 11.63 6.89
C ILE A 35 -20.12 12.37 7.63
N ALA A 36 -20.42 13.58 8.08
CA ALA A 36 -19.53 14.36 8.91
C ALA A 36 -19.13 13.58 10.17
N VAL A 37 -17.81 13.49 10.41
CA VAL A 37 -17.25 12.94 11.64
C VAL A 37 -17.44 13.97 12.75
N THR A 38 -18.05 13.58 13.86
CA THR A 38 -18.22 14.49 14.99
C THR A 38 -16.89 14.65 15.75
N PRO A 39 -16.67 15.78 16.45
CA PRO A 39 -15.47 15.96 17.27
C PRO A 39 -15.27 14.84 18.30
N GLU A 40 -16.34 14.31 18.88
CA GLU A 40 -16.26 13.21 19.85
C GLU A 40 -15.75 11.91 19.22
N ILE A 41 -16.13 11.62 17.97
CA ILE A 41 -15.61 10.46 17.23
C ILE A 41 -14.13 10.69 16.88
N GLN A 42 -13.78 11.91 16.44
CA GLN A 42 -12.40 12.26 16.10
C GLN A 42 -11.47 12.15 17.33
N GLU A 43 -11.87 12.71 18.47
CA GLU A 43 -11.10 12.70 19.72
C GLU A 43 -11.03 11.30 20.37
N GLY A 44 -12.02 10.44 20.09
CA GLY A 44 -12.04 9.05 20.55
C GLY A 44 -11.06 8.13 19.82
N ILE A 45 -10.48 8.57 18.69
CA ILE A 45 -9.57 7.78 17.87
C ILE A 45 -8.14 8.15 18.21
N THR A 46 -7.38 7.16 18.70
CA THR A 46 -5.94 7.31 18.92
C THR A 46 -5.19 6.22 18.17
N ALA A 47 -4.19 6.65 17.40
CA ALA A 47 -3.30 5.76 16.67
C ALA A 47 -1.85 6.08 17.05
N TYR A 48 -1.04 5.04 17.13
CA TYR A 48 0.37 5.17 17.49
C TYR A 48 1.22 4.27 16.61
N VAL A 49 2.41 4.74 16.25
CA VAL A 49 3.51 3.90 15.78
C VAL A 49 4.43 3.58 16.96
N ILE A 50 5.03 2.39 16.95
CA ILE A 50 6.02 1.99 17.95
C ILE A 50 7.38 2.05 17.28
N ASP A 51 8.26 2.92 17.76
CA ASP A 51 9.62 3.09 17.22
C ASP A 51 10.53 1.88 17.50
N GLU A 52 11.76 1.93 16.98
CA GLU A 52 12.79 0.90 17.21
C GLU A 52 13.16 0.70 18.69
N ASN A 53 12.93 1.71 19.53
CA ASN A 53 13.19 1.70 20.97
C ASN A 53 11.97 1.22 21.79
N GLY A 54 10.83 0.96 21.13
CA GLY A 54 9.58 0.57 21.77
C GLY A 54 8.72 1.72 22.31
N GLN A 55 9.07 2.97 22.02
CA GLN A 55 8.30 4.15 22.38
C GLN A 55 7.09 4.34 21.46
N LYS A 56 5.99 4.86 22.02
CA LYS A 56 4.77 5.16 21.26
C LYS A 56 4.82 6.60 20.77
N GLU A 57 4.74 6.79 19.47
CA GLU A 57 4.57 8.10 18.85
C GLU A 57 3.16 8.20 18.27
N ALA A 58 2.45 9.29 18.58
CA ALA A 58 1.09 9.51 18.09
C ALA A 58 1.11 9.73 16.57
N LEU A 59 0.21 9.05 15.86
CA LEU A 59 0.01 9.25 14.42
C LEU A 59 -1.14 10.23 14.21
N ASP A 60 -0.87 11.25 13.39
CA ASP A 60 -1.94 12.07 12.85
C ASP A 60 -2.81 11.24 11.90
N CYS A 61 -4.12 11.34 12.04
CA CYS A 61 -5.08 10.48 11.33
C CYS A 61 -6.22 11.29 10.71
N GLU A 62 -6.52 10.95 9.47
CA GLU A 62 -7.76 11.32 8.80
C GLU A 62 -8.84 10.28 9.11
N VAL A 63 -9.96 10.74 9.63
CA VAL A 63 -11.11 9.89 9.96
C VAL A 63 -12.23 10.21 8.99
N SER A 64 -12.88 9.19 8.47
CA SER A 64 -14.10 9.34 7.68
C SER A 64 -15.15 8.32 8.07
N LEU A 65 -16.43 8.71 8.01
CA LEU A 65 -17.56 7.84 8.33
C LEU A 65 -18.39 7.63 7.07
N LYS A 66 -18.47 6.38 6.61
CA LYS A 66 -19.31 5.97 5.49
C LYS A 66 -20.58 5.35 6.01
N LYS A 67 -21.72 5.82 5.55
CA LYS A 67 -23.00 5.17 5.72
C LYS A 67 -23.34 4.41 4.45
N SER A 68 -23.57 3.12 4.60
CA SER A 68 -24.15 2.29 3.55
C SER A 68 -25.64 2.12 3.80
N VAL A 69 -26.43 2.70 2.91
CA VAL A 69 -27.90 2.61 2.96
C VAL A 69 -28.32 1.33 2.28
N SER A 70 -28.94 0.43 3.05
CA SER A 70 -29.56 -0.77 2.48
C SER A 70 -30.97 -0.44 2.04
N ASN A 71 -31.29 -0.72 0.77
CA ASN A 71 -32.66 -0.61 0.25
C ASN A 71 -33.56 -1.77 0.73
N ALA A 72 -33.02 -2.75 1.47
CA ALA A 72 -33.79 -3.84 2.02
C ALA A 72 -34.52 -3.38 3.30
N ARG A 73 -35.86 -3.44 3.28
CA ARG A 73 -36.80 -3.03 4.35
C ARG A 73 -36.51 -3.58 5.78
N ALA A 74 -35.55 -4.48 5.95
CA ALA A 74 -35.21 -5.11 7.23
C ALA A 74 -33.72 -5.03 7.62
N ALA A 75 -32.85 -4.48 6.75
CA ALA A 75 -31.44 -4.27 7.08
C ALA A 75 -31.26 -2.82 7.51
N GLY A 76 -30.90 -2.61 8.78
CA GLY A 76 -30.56 -1.27 9.28
C GLY A 76 -29.38 -0.67 8.51
N ASP A 77 -29.17 0.63 8.72
CA ASP A 77 -28.02 1.35 8.18
C ASP A 77 -26.71 0.76 8.73
N TRP A 78 -25.71 0.58 7.86
CA TRP A 78 -24.38 0.16 8.26
C TRP A 78 -23.43 1.37 8.20
N TYR A 79 -22.63 1.55 9.25
CA TYR A 79 -21.65 2.62 9.33
C TYR A 79 -20.25 2.03 9.36
N THR A 80 -19.39 2.47 8.44
CA THR A 80 -17.98 2.09 8.36
C THR A 80 -17.14 3.30 8.72
N LEU A 81 -16.39 3.20 9.83
CA LEU A 81 -15.38 4.17 10.22
C LEU A 81 -14.07 3.81 9.54
N GLU A 82 -13.52 4.71 8.73
CA GLU A 82 -12.20 4.56 8.11
C GLU A 82 -11.22 5.52 8.77
N VAL A 83 -10.07 5.01 9.22
CA VAL A 83 -9.00 5.79 9.82
C VAL A 83 -7.73 5.58 9.01
N LYS A 84 -7.22 6.65 8.41
CA LYS A 84 -6.00 6.64 7.60
C LYS A 84 -4.95 7.49 8.28
N ALA A 85 -3.71 7.05 8.30
CA ALA A 85 -2.63 7.95 8.68
C ALA A 85 -2.59 9.13 7.69
N SER A 86 -2.49 10.37 8.17
CA SER A 86 -2.47 11.55 7.29
C SER A 86 -1.21 11.62 6.42
N ASN A 87 -0.15 10.93 6.85
CA ASN A 87 1.17 11.00 6.21
C ASN A 87 1.32 9.93 5.14
N VAL A 88 1.76 10.36 3.96
CA VAL A 88 2.30 9.47 2.94
C VAL A 88 3.66 8.96 3.42
N LYS A 89 3.83 7.64 3.40
CA LYS A 89 5.09 6.94 3.64
C LYS A 89 5.76 6.60 2.32
N ASP A 90 7.08 6.44 2.39
CA ASP A 90 7.92 6.19 1.24
C ASP A 90 8.94 5.09 1.52
N SER A 91 9.22 4.27 0.51
CA SER A 91 10.36 3.39 0.50
C SER A 91 11.14 3.63 -0.77
N TYR A 92 12.45 3.80 -0.62
CA TYR A 92 13.38 4.10 -1.70
C TYR A 92 14.56 3.14 -1.61
N ASP A 93 15.02 2.68 -2.77
CA ASP A 93 16.26 1.93 -2.88
C ASP A 93 16.90 2.21 -4.24
N ASP A 94 18.21 1.96 -4.32
CA ASP A 94 18.97 2.09 -5.55
C ASP A 94 20.14 1.09 -5.60
N ILE A 95 20.53 0.73 -6.82
CA ILE A 95 21.66 -0.16 -7.07
C ILE A 95 22.44 0.30 -8.28
N THR A 96 23.76 0.27 -8.17
CA THR A 96 24.67 0.50 -9.30
C THR A 96 25.46 -0.78 -9.60
N GLN A 97 25.33 -1.29 -10.82
CA GLN A 97 26.06 -2.47 -11.28
C GLN A 97 26.41 -2.32 -12.77
N GLU A 98 27.60 -2.76 -13.18
CA GLU A 98 28.10 -2.60 -14.58
C GLU A 98 28.07 -1.14 -15.08
N GLY A 99 28.08 -0.16 -14.16
CA GLY A 99 27.96 1.27 -14.45
C GLY A 99 26.57 1.72 -14.90
N ILE A 100 25.54 0.92 -14.67
CA ILE A 100 24.12 1.26 -14.78
C ILE A 100 23.57 1.43 -13.37
N GLN A 101 22.87 2.53 -13.11
CA GLN A 101 22.15 2.75 -11.85
C GLN A 101 20.65 2.56 -12.06
N LEU A 102 20.02 1.80 -11.17
CA LEU A 102 18.57 1.68 -11.05
C LEU A 102 18.16 2.33 -9.73
N SER A 103 17.13 3.17 -9.74
CA SER A 103 16.56 3.75 -8.53
C SER A 103 15.05 3.62 -8.56
N GLY A 104 14.43 3.25 -7.45
CA GLY A 104 12.98 3.07 -7.36
C GLY A 104 12.41 3.68 -6.08
N ARG A 105 11.16 4.14 -6.15
CA ARG A 105 10.41 4.65 -4.99
C ARG A 105 8.96 4.15 -5.03
N ILE A 106 8.45 3.78 -3.87
CA ILE A 106 7.04 3.45 -3.63
C ILE A 106 6.53 4.42 -2.57
N SER A 107 5.37 5.02 -2.81
CA SER A 107 4.70 5.88 -1.84
C SER A 107 3.31 5.33 -1.51
N TRP A 108 2.95 5.27 -0.22
CA TRP A 108 1.66 4.71 0.23
C TRP A 108 1.13 5.42 1.48
N ILE A 109 -0.14 5.18 1.80
CA ILE A 109 -0.79 5.62 3.03
C ILE A 109 -1.13 4.37 3.86
N ASP A 110 -0.77 4.38 5.14
CA ASP A 110 -1.18 3.33 6.07
C ASP A 110 -2.67 3.50 6.39
N ASN A 111 -3.45 2.46 6.11
CA ASN A 111 -4.85 2.40 6.50
C ASN A 111 -4.94 1.55 7.77
N LEU A 112 -5.41 2.16 8.87
CA LEU A 112 -5.51 1.51 10.18
C LEU A 112 -6.73 0.56 10.18
N GLY A 113 -6.58 -0.53 9.44
CA GLY A 113 -7.63 -1.52 9.18
C GLY A 113 -7.24 -2.60 8.17
N ILE A 114 -6.16 -2.41 7.38
CA ILE A 114 -5.87 -3.16 6.14
C ILE A 114 -7.04 -3.01 5.15
N PRO A 115 -6.81 -2.68 3.88
CA PRO A 115 -5.51 -2.58 3.19
C PRO A 115 -4.93 -1.15 3.13
N ASN A 116 -3.58 -1.05 3.10
CA ASN A 116 -2.86 0.19 2.79
C ASN A 116 -3.17 0.67 1.38
N ILE A 117 -2.94 1.96 1.11
CA ILE A 117 -3.26 2.59 -0.17
C ILE A 117 -1.98 3.01 -0.88
N LEU A 118 -1.66 2.37 -2.01
CA LEU A 118 -0.58 2.77 -2.91
C LEU A 118 -0.97 4.05 -3.65
N THR A 119 -0.19 5.12 -3.45
CA THR A 119 -0.46 6.43 -4.03
C THR A 119 0.41 6.72 -5.25
N SER A 120 1.66 6.24 -5.26
CA SER A 120 2.51 6.35 -6.44
C SER A 120 3.66 5.34 -6.46
N VAL A 121 4.15 5.09 -7.67
CA VAL A 121 5.41 4.38 -7.92
C VAL A 121 6.25 5.16 -8.92
N SER A 122 7.56 5.20 -8.71
CA SER A 122 8.48 5.79 -9.67
C SER A 122 9.77 4.99 -9.77
N GLY A 123 10.41 5.08 -10.92
CA GLY A 123 11.69 4.43 -11.15
C GLY A 123 12.51 5.19 -12.18
N ARG A 124 13.83 5.04 -12.11
CA ARG A 124 14.79 5.66 -13.02
C ARG A 124 15.91 4.69 -13.36
N PHE A 125 16.35 4.78 -14.61
CA PHE A 125 17.45 4.03 -15.19
C PHE A 125 18.49 5.03 -15.71
N GLU A 126 19.69 4.99 -15.15
CA GLU A 126 20.79 5.84 -15.62
C GLU A 126 21.75 5.07 -16.53
N ASN A 127 22.51 5.82 -17.34
CA ASN A 127 23.43 5.27 -18.32
C ASN A 127 22.76 4.33 -19.35
N THR A 128 21.62 4.78 -19.90
CA THR A 128 20.81 4.01 -20.87
C THR A 128 21.58 3.56 -22.10
N SER A 129 22.70 4.21 -22.43
CA SER A 129 23.62 3.82 -23.51
C SER A 129 24.18 2.40 -23.36
N LYS A 130 24.22 1.85 -22.14
CA LYS A 130 24.67 0.48 -21.84
C LYS A 130 23.53 -0.54 -21.72
N ILE A 131 22.29 -0.07 -21.75
CA ILE A 131 21.09 -0.88 -21.55
C ILE A 131 20.55 -1.31 -22.91
N LYS A 132 20.34 -2.63 -23.06
CA LYS A 132 19.69 -3.26 -24.23
C LYS A 132 18.17 -3.24 -24.08
N SER A 133 17.68 -3.54 -22.90
CA SER A 133 16.25 -3.44 -22.55
C SER A 133 16.08 -3.13 -21.07
N ALA A 134 15.00 -2.43 -20.74
CA ALA A 134 14.61 -2.13 -19.38
C ALA A 134 13.13 -2.47 -19.19
N TYR A 135 12.80 -2.89 -17.99
CA TYR A 135 11.48 -3.37 -17.62
C TYR A 135 11.19 -2.99 -16.18
N TYR A 136 9.93 -2.67 -15.91
CA TYR A 136 9.44 -2.49 -14.55
C TYR A 136 8.11 -3.20 -14.33
N GLN A 137 7.87 -3.57 -13.08
CA GLN A 137 6.59 -4.10 -12.63
C GLN A 137 6.32 -3.68 -11.19
N TYR A 138 5.06 -3.47 -10.87
CA TYR A 138 4.66 -3.10 -9.51
C TYR A 138 3.32 -3.71 -9.15
N GLY A 139 3.08 -3.86 -7.85
CA GLY A 139 1.83 -4.40 -7.33
C GLY A 139 1.88 -4.64 -5.84
N THR A 140 1.03 -5.54 -5.36
CA THR A 140 1.13 -6.04 -4.00
C THR A 140 2.29 -7.00 -3.85
N LEU A 141 2.62 -7.38 -2.61
CA LEU A 141 3.62 -8.41 -2.33
C LEU A 141 3.29 -9.78 -2.97
N GLY A 142 2.02 -10.05 -3.32
CA GLY A 142 1.59 -11.31 -3.94
C GLY A 142 1.33 -11.22 -5.45
N GLU A 143 0.85 -10.07 -5.95
CA GLU A 143 0.32 -9.92 -7.31
C GLU A 143 0.79 -8.62 -7.96
N TYR A 144 1.04 -8.64 -9.27
CA TYR A 144 1.38 -7.45 -10.04
C TYR A 144 0.15 -6.77 -10.62
N PHE A 145 0.04 -5.46 -10.41
CA PHE A 145 -0.96 -4.63 -11.08
C PHE A 145 -0.51 -4.26 -12.49
N SER A 146 0.79 -4.10 -12.70
CA SER A 146 1.35 -3.69 -13.98
C SER A 146 2.74 -4.25 -14.22
N SER A 147 3.07 -4.38 -15.50
CA SER A 147 4.29 -4.96 -16.05
C SER A 147 4.53 -4.30 -17.41
N LYS A 148 5.59 -3.49 -17.56
CA LYS A 148 5.86 -2.76 -18.81
C LYS A 148 7.35 -2.71 -19.15
N ASN A 149 7.62 -2.76 -20.46
CA ASN A 149 8.94 -2.42 -21.00
C ASN A 149 9.11 -0.89 -21.05
N MET A 150 10.32 -0.42 -20.80
CA MET A 150 10.69 0.99 -20.89
C MET A 150 11.19 1.34 -22.30
N ASP A 151 10.66 2.42 -22.86
CA ASP A 151 11.20 3.03 -24.07
C ASP A 151 12.43 3.89 -23.72
N LEU A 152 13.60 3.26 -23.74
CA LEU A 152 14.88 3.92 -23.43
C LEU A 152 15.26 5.03 -24.42
N SER A 153 14.61 5.14 -25.58
CA SER A 153 14.87 6.19 -26.57
C SER A 153 14.20 7.51 -26.21
N ARG A 154 13.17 7.48 -25.36
CA ARG A 154 12.37 8.66 -24.98
C ARG A 154 12.35 8.89 -23.48
N THR A 155 12.37 7.81 -22.72
CA THR A 155 12.03 7.82 -21.30
C THR A 155 12.97 6.91 -20.53
N ASN A 156 13.71 7.47 -19.60
CA ASN A 156 14.55 6.71 -18.67
C ASN A 156 14.04 6.76 -17.22
N SER A 157 12.91 7.42 -16.99
CA SER A 157 12.26 7.53 -15.69
C SER A 157 10.75 7.50 -15.87
N PHE A 158 10.03 7.02 -14.87
CA PHE A 158 8.57 7.02 -14.89
C PHE A 158 8.02 7.40 -13.52
N LEU A 159 6.79 7.90 -13.54
CA LEU A 159 5.96 8.13 -12.36
C LEU A 159 4.54 7.71 -12.73
N GLU A 160 3.97 6.81 -11.93
CA GLU A 160 2.56 6.46 -12.04
C GLU A 160 1.85 6.84 -10.73
N SER A 161 0.82 7.68 -10.85
CA SER A 161 -0.09 8.01 -9.76
C SER A 161 -1.21 6.98 -9.70
N LEU A 162 -1.46 6.44 -8.52
CA LEU A 162 -2.30 5.26 -8.31
C LEU A 162 -3.20 5.48 -7.09
N TRP A 163 -4.26 4.67 -7.03
CA TRP A 163 -5.10 4.48 -5.85
C TRP A 163 -5.47 3.00 -5.80
N LYS A 164 -4.54 2.18 -5.29
CA LYS A 164 -4.68 0.71 -5.22
C LYS A 164 -4.47 0.23 -3.81
N GLU A 165 -5.19 -0.81 -3.44
CA GLU A 165 -5.20 -1.33 -2.08
C GLU A 165 -4.36 -2.62 -1.96
N GLY A 166 -3.61 -2.76 -0.86
CA GLY A 166 -2.89 -3.99 -0.53
C GLY A 166 -2.31 -3.99 0.89
N ALA A 167 -1.94 -5.16 1.41
CA ALA A 167 -1.26 -5.28 2.70
C ALA A 167 0.20 -4.76 2.68
N GLY A 168 0.73 -4.50 1.48
CA GLY A 168 2.07 -4.02 1.22
C GLY A 168 2.33 -4.06 -0.29
N PHE A 169 3.30 -3.28 -0.74
CA PHE A 169 3.58 -3.11 -2.16
C PHE A 169 5.02 -3.44 -2.50
N ARG A 170 5.25 -3.78 -3.78
CA ARG A 170 6.57 -3.98 -4.36
C ARG A 170 6.69 -3.29 -5.70
N LEU A 171 7.90 -2.87 -6.01
CA LEU A 171 8.34 -2.36 -7.30
C LEU A 171 9.60 -3.13 -7.66
N GLU A 172 9.62 -3.72 -8.85
CA GLU A 172 10.81 -4.34 -9.41
C GLU A 172 11.23 -3.59 -10.67
N LEU A 173 12.49 -3.15 -10.68
CA LEU A 173 13.15 -2.62 -11.86
C LEU A 173 14.15 -3.65 -12.36
N SER A 174 14.21 -3.87 -13.66
CA SER A 174 15.19 -4.76 -14.26
C SER A 174 15.76 -4.15 -15.54
N ALA A 175 17.08 -4.20 -15.68
CA ALA A 175 17.78 -3.83 -16.90
C ALA A 175 18.59 -5.01 -17.41
N ARG A 176 18.64 -5.16 -18.73
CA ARG A 176 19.55 -6.07 -19.41
C ARG A 176 20.63 -5.25 -20.12
N THR A 177 21.90 -5.55 -19.85
CA THR A 177 23.03 -4.87 -20.51
C THR A 177 23.16 -5.30 -21.97
N LYS A 178 23.99 -4.58 -22.74
CA LYS A 178 24.35 -4.98 -24.12
C LYS A 178 25.02 -6.36 -24.19
N ASP A 179 25.70 -6.77 -23.12
CA ASP A 179 26.32 -8.09 -22.95
C ASP A 179 25.36 -9.13 -22.34
N ASP A 180 24.05 -8.85 -22.35
CA ASP A 180 22.99 -9.72 -21.85
C ASP A 180 23.02 -10.06 -20.35
N LYS A 181 23.79 -9.32 -19.53
CA LYS A 181 23.72 -9.41 -18.06
C LYS A 181 22.44 -8.78 -17.54
N LYS A 182 21.80 -9.41 -16.53
CA LYS A 182 20.63 -8.86 -15.86
C LYS A 182 21.03 -8.14 -14.57
N ILE A 183 20.51 -6.93 -14.39
CA ILE A 183 20.58 -6.14 -13.16
C ILE A 183 19.15 -5.93 -12.68
N SER A 184 18.90 -6.07 -11.38
CA SER A 184 17.56 -5.89 -10.83
C SER A 184 17.57 -5.21 -9.46
N LEU A 185 16.60 -4.34 -9.26
CA LEU A 185 16.27 -3.69 -7.99
C LEU A 185 14.88 -4.13 -7.55
N THR A 186 14.68 -4.35 -6.25
CA THR A 186 13.36 -4.61 -5.68
C THR A 186 13.14 -3.70 -4.49
N VAL A 187 12.23 -2.74 -4.64
CA VAL A 187 11.76 -1.89 -3.55
C VAL A 187 10.50 -2.53 -2.98
N LYS A 188 10.37 -2.55 -1.65
CA LYS A 188 9.17 -3.02 -0.96
C LYS A 188 8.78 -1.99 0.07
N THR A 189 7.49 -1.90 0.38
CA THR A 189 7.01 -1.11 1.52
C THR A 189 7.67 -1.63 2.80
N SER A 190 8.32 -0.74 3.53
CA SER A 190 8.75 -0.99 4.90
C SER A 190 7.53 -0.98 5.82
N ILE A 191 7.35 -2.03 6.62
CA ILE A 191 6.30 -2.07 7.66
C ILE A 191 6.80 -1.36 8.94
N PHE A 192 8.10 -1.09 9.02
CA PHE A 192 8.78 -0.51 10.17
C PHE A 192 9.80 0.51 9.67
N ASP A 193 9.34 1.74 9.47
CA ASP A 193 10.22 2.91 9.51
C ASP A 193 10.06 3.54 10.90
#